data_AF-A0A0F9US28-F1
#
_entry.id   AF-A0A0F9US28-F1
#
_cell.length_a   1.000
_cell.length_b   1.000
_cell.length_c   1.000
_cell.angle_alpha   90.00
_cell.angle_beta   90.00
_cell.angle_gamma   90.00
#
_symmetry.space_group_name_H-M   'P 1'
#
loop_
_entity.id
_entity.type
_entity.pdbx_description
1 polymer ?
#
loop_
_entity_poly.entity_id
_entity_poly.type
_entity_poly.pdbx_seq_one_letter_code
_entity_poly.pdbx_strand_id
1 'polypeptide(L)'
;MIDEDKEFYNNTLGETVKRVKVVDITPETVGTTRRNKGWDNLIPVKPGEIRNPKGRPKDIKYISEAVRDLLQSNPDLLKEIVLKLANEASKGNVPAFKELADRGEGKVTEELAIKGEITITPDMRALASRELLEVKEEERLLKEGSQGATE
;
A
#
# COMPACT_ATOMS: atom_id res chain seq x y z
N MET A 1 -44.43 20.67 24.90
CA MET A 1 -43.41 20.08 25.80
C MET A 1 -42.12 19.81 25.01
N ILE A 2 -41.65 20.80 24.22
CA ILE A 2 -40.43 20.72 23.39
C ILE A 2 -39.67 22.09 23.43
N ASP A 3 -40.02 22.99 24.35
CA ASP A 3 -39.49 24.36 24.34
C ASP A 3 -38.40 24.62 25.40
N GLU A 4 -38.09 23.65 26.27
CA GLU A 4 -37.15 23.84 27.38
C GLU A 4 -35.70 23.41 27.06
N ASP A 5 -35.47 22.62 26.00
CA ASP A 5 -34.14 22.06 25.70
C ASP A 5 -33.25 22.99 24.84
N LYS A 6 -33.82 24.05 24.24
CA LYS A 6 -33.06 25.00 23.41
C LYS A 6 -32.30 26.05 24.23
N GLU A 7 -32.71 26.32 25.46
CA GLU A 7 -32.01 27.27 26.34
C GLU A 7 -30.76 26.67 26.98
N PHE A 8 -30.70 25.34 27.14
CA PHE A 8 -29.56 24.66 27.74
C PHE A 8 -28.31 24.65 26.84
N TYR A 9 -28.50 24.56 25.52
CA TYR A 9 -27.40 24.55 24.55
C TYR A 9 -26.77 25.93 24.29
N ASN A 10 -27.48 27.03 24.56
CA ASN A 10 -26.95 28.37 24.35
C ASN A 10 -26.16 28.91 25.57
N ASN A 11 -26.47 28.42 26.77
CA ASN A 11 -25.77 28.85 28.00
C ASN A 11 -24.44 28.13 28.26
N THR A 12 -24.20 26.96 27.67
CA THR A 12 -22.93 26.21 27.84
C THR A 12 -21.83 26.62 26.87
N LEU A 13 -22.16 27.31 25.78
CA LEU A 13 -21.19 27.86 24.82
C LEU A 13 -20.81 29.34 25.10
N GLY A 14 -21.47 29.99 26.05
CA GLY A 14 -21.26 31.41 26.38
C GLY A 14 -20.03 31.72 27.25
N GLU A 15 -19.47 30.73 27.95
CA GLU A 15 -18.45 30.98 28.98
C GLU A 15 -17.00 30.61 28.59
N THR A 16 -16.78 29.92 27.45
CA THR A 16 -15.45 29.46 27.04
C THR A 16 -14.87 30.15 25.80
N VAL A 17 -15.50 31.21 25.31
CA VAL A 17 -14.87 32.10 24.32
C VAL A 17 -14.03 33.15 25.04
N LYS A 18 -12.94 32.70 25.68
CA LYS A 18 -11.86 33.61 26.07
C LYS A 18 -11.33 34.25 24.79
N ARG A 19 -11.55 35.56 24.66
CA ARG A 19 -11.04 36.43 23.60
C ARG A 19 -9.63 36.01 23.20
N VAL A 20 -9.50 35.40 22.03
CA VAL A 20 -8.22 35.35 21.32
C VAL A 20 -7.88 36.80 21.04
N LYS A 21 -6.85 37.32 21.73
CA LYS A 21 -6.29 38.63 21.37
C LYS A 21 -5.80 38.47 19.95
N VAL A 22 -6.43 39.20 19.02
CA VAL A 22 -5.84 39.44 17.70
C VAL A 22 -4.53 40.15 17.99
N VAL A 23 -3.42 39.42 17.85
CA VAL A 23 -2.10 40.00 17.95
C VAL A 23 -1.91 40.78 16.67
N ASP A 24 -1.89 42.09 16.78
CA ASP A 24 -1.53 42.97 15.67
C ASP A 24 -0.13 42.56 15.20
N ILE A 25 -0.07 41.97 14.00
CA ILE A 25 1.19 41.58 13.36
C ILE A 25 1.85 42.89 12.94
N THR A 26 2.83 43.35 13.71
CA THR A 26 3.68 44.47 13.30
C THR A 26 4.46 44.07 12.04
N PRO A 27 4.64 44.98 11.08
CA PRO A 27 5.32 44.69 9.80
C PRO A 27 6.81 44.34 9.96
N GLU A 28 7.35 44.36 11.18
CA GLU A 28 8.75 44.04 11.48
C GLU A 28 9.00 42.52 11.61
N THR A 29 7.95 41.69 11.58
CA THR A 29 8.09 40.22 11.62
C THR A 29 8.00 39.56 10.23
N VAL A 30 8.44 40.26 9.18
CA VAL A 30 8.68 39.64 7.87
C VAL A 30 9.89 38.72 7.99
N GLY A 31 9.64 37.47 8.37
CA GLY A 31 10.63 36.42 8.37
C GLY A 31 11.35 36.41 7.04
N THR A 32 12.67 36.58 7.06
CA THR A 32 13.53 36.40 5.88
C THR A 32 13.17 35.06 5.25
N THR A 33 12.60 35.09 4.04
CA THR A 33 12.36 33.88 3.27
C THR A 33 13.71 33.28 2.93
N ARG A 34 14.19 32.36 3.77
CA ARG A 34 15.33 31.51 3.44
C ARG A 34 14.92 30.78 2.17
N ARG A 35 15.52 31.13 1.03
CA ARG A 35 15.35 30.36 -0.20
C ARG A 35 15.73 28.93 0.13
N ASN A 36 14.80 28.01 -0.03
CA ASN A 36 15.08 26.60 0.06
C ASN A 36 16.10 26.31 -1.05
N LYS A 37 17.33 25.91 -0.70
CA LYS A 37 18.43 25.62 -1.66
C LYS A 37 18.17 24.30 -2.38
N GLY A 38 16.98 24.19 -3.00
CA GLY A 38 16.28 22.95 -3.31
C GLY A 38 17.16 21.85 -3.87
N TRP A 39 17.38 21.88 -5.19
CA TRP A 39 18.03 20.80 -5.94
C TRP A 39 19.53 21.01 -6.13
N ASP A 40 20.02 22.23 -5.86
CA ASP A 40 21.39 22.65 -6.15
C ASP A 40 22.46 21.92 -5.32
N ASN A 41 22.07 21.24 -4.24
CA ASN A 41 22.97 20.45 -3.38
C ASN A 41 22.74 18.93 -3.46
N LEU A 42 21.87 18.46 -4.37
CA LEU A 42 21.61 17.03 -4.52
C LEU A 42 22.73 16.39 -5.34
N ILE A 43 23.53 15.54 -4.70
CA ILE A 43 24.50 14.69 -5.40
C ILE A 43 23.70 13.71 -6.27
N PRO A 44 23.92 13.68 -7.61
CA PRO A 44 23.16 12.81 -8.50
C PRO A 44 23.34 11.35 -8.09
N VAL A 45 22.22 10.63 -8.01
CA VAL A 45 22.17 9.21 -7.64
C VAL A 45 22.76 8.39 -8.79
N LYS A 46 23.66 7.45 -8.50
CA LYS A 46 24.21 6.57 -9.53
C LYS A 46 23.11 5.59 -10.01
N PRO A 47 23.09 5.21 -11.30
CA PRO A 47 22.17 4.18 -11.79
C PRO A 47 22.30 2.89 -10.96
N GLY A 48 21.22 2.46 -10.31
CA GLY A 48 21.19 1.29 -9.42
C GLY A 48 21.43 1.58 -7.93
N GLU A 49 21.68 2.83 -7.53
CA GLU A 49 21.89 3.21 -6.13
C GLU A 49 20.55 3.67 -5.49
N ILE A 50 20.00 2.92 -4.54
CA ILE A 50 18.82 3.35 -3.77
C ILE A 50 19.30 4.16 -2.57
N ARG A 51 19.36 5.49 -2.69
CA ARG A 51 19.74 6.40 -1.60
C ARG A 51 18.57 6.74 -0.67
N ASN A 52 18.00 5.73 -0.01
CA ASN A 52 17.40 5.93 1.31
C ASN A 52 18.34 5.31 2.38
N PRO A 53 19.45 5.97 2.71
CA PRO A 53 20.48 5.42 3.61
C PRO A 53 20.00 5.16 5.04
N LYS A 54 18.89 5.77 5.48
CA LYS A 54 18.28 5.50 6.79
C LYS A 54 17.13 4.49 6.74
N GLY A 55 16.78 3.99 5.56
CA GLY A 55 15.63 3.11 5.37
C GLY A 55 14.33 3.75 5.85
N ARG A 56 13.32 2.92 6.14
CA ARG A 56 12.16 3.36 6.94
C ARG A 56 12.68 3.77 8.33
N PRO A 57 12.41 4.98 8.82
CA PRO A 57 12.89 5.42 10.14
C PRO A 57 12.40 4.43 11.21
N LYS A 58 13.36 3.75 11.84
CA LYS A 58 13.09 2.63 12.77
C LYS A 58 12.49 3.09 14.10
N ASP A 59 12.75 4.34 14.47
CA ASP A 59 12.42 4.87 15.80
C ASP A 59 11.09 5.65 15.84
N ILE A 60 10.41 5.80 14.70
CA ILE A 60 9.09 6.43 14.65
C ILE A 60 8.06 5.33 14.81
N LYS A 61 7.49 5.19 16.02
CA LYS A 61 6.29 4.38 16.23
C LYS A 61 5.16 4.99 15.41
N TYR A 62 4.77 4.30 14.35
CA TYR A 62 3.62 4.71 13.56
C TYR A 62 2.34 4.47 14.37
N ILE A 63 1.29 5.23 14.09
CA ILE A 63 -0.01 5.07 14.76
C ILE A 63 -0.48 3.60 14.71
N SER A 64 -0.25 2.91 13.59
CA SER A 64 -0.56 1.50 13.42
C SER A 64 0.17 0.57 14.40
N GLU A 65 1.42 0.89 14.75
CA GLU A 65 2.21 0.10 15.70
C GLU A 65 1.74 0.36 17.13
N ALA A 66 1.48 1.62 17.48
CA ALA A 66 0.91 1.97 18.78
C ALA A 66 -0.49 1.34 19.00
N VAL A 67 -1.34 1.35 17.96
CA VAL A 67 -2.66 0.70 18.00
C VAL A 67 -2.52 -0.83 18.13
N ARG A 68 -1.56 -1.44 17.43
CA ARG A 68 -1.27 -2.87 17.57
C ARG A 68 -0.83 -3.21 19.00
N ASP A 69 0.12 -2.45 19.55
CA ASP A 69 0.62 -2.64 20.93
C ASP A 69 -0.54 -2.51 21.95
N LEU A 70 -1.42 -1.53 21.77
CA LEU A 70 -2.58 -1.29 22.63
C LEU A 70 -3.61 -2.43 22.57
N LEU A 71 -3.92 -2.93 21.37
CA LEU A 71 -4.87 -4.02 21.18
C LEU A 71 -4.33 -5.37 21.66
N GLN A 72 -3.02 -5.60 21.54
CA GLN A 72 -2.36 -6.80 22.09
C GLN A 72 -2.36 -6.77 23.62
N SER A 73 -2.14 -5.60 24.21
CA SER A 73 -2.11 -5.44 25.67
C SER A 73 -3.51 -5.47 26.31
N ASN A 74 -4.56 -5.17 25.55
CA ASN A 74 -5.94 -5.07 26.05
C ASN A 74 -6.92 -5.86 25.16
N PRO A 75 -7.07 -7.17 25.39
CA PRO A 75 -7.94 -8.01 24.56
C PRO A 75 -9.43 -7.65 24.68
N ASP A 76 -9.86 -7.05 25.79
CA ASP A 76 -11.27 -6.67 25.97
C ASP A 76 -11.65 -5.44 25.14
N LEU A 77 -10.74 -4.48 24.96
CA LEU A 77 -10.94 -3.35 24.03
C LEU A 77 -11.13 -3.83 22.58
N LEU A 78 -10.42 -4.89 22.19
CA LEU A 78 -10.59 -5.48 20.87
C LEU A 78 -12.01 -6.03 20.67
N LYS A 79 -12.56 -6.72 21.68
CA LYS A 79 -13.95 -7.23 21.63
C LYS A 79 -14.95 -6.08 21.51
N GLU A 80 -14.76 -5.01 22.28
CA GLU A 80 -15.65 -3.83 22.21
C GLU A 80 -15.62 -3.15 20.84
N ILE A 81 -14.44 -3.04 20.23
CA ILE A 81 -14.28 -2.48 18.87
C ILE A 81 -15.02 -3.34 17.86
N VAL A 82 -14.83 -4.66 17.91
CA VAL A 82 -15.53 -5.60 17.02
C VAL A 82 -17.04 -5.50 17.21
N LEU A 83 -17.52 -5.40 18.46
CA LEU A 83 -18.96 -5.24 18.75
C LEU A 83 -19.52 -3.93 18.18
N LYS A 84 -18.81 -2.80 18.35
CA LYS A 84 -19.22 -1.52 17.75
C LYS A 84 -19.27 -1.59 16.23
N LEU A 85 -18.28 -2.23 15.63
CA LEU A 85 -18.18 -2.36 14.18
C LEU A 85 -19.28 -3.27 13.63
N ALA A 86 -19.66 -4.33 14.36
CA ALA A 86 -20.83 -5.15 14.05
C ALA A 86 -22.13 -4.35 14.15
N ASN A 87 -22.30 -3.55 15.21
CA ASN A 87 -23.48 -2.69 15.36
C ASN A 87 -23.61 -1.65 14.23
N GLU A 88 -22.49 -1.09 13.76
CA GLU A 88 -22.52 -0.19 12.59
C GLU A 88 -22.85 -0.92 11.29
N ALA A 89 -22.30 -2.12 11.10
CA ALA A 89 -22.66 -2.96 9.96
C ALA A 89 -24.16 -3.29 9.97
N SER A 90 -24.74 -3.63 11.14
CA SER A 90 -26.18 -3.86 11.29
C SER A 90 -27.05 -2.64 10.98
N LYS A 91 -26.51 -1.43 11.11
CA LYS A 91 -27.18 -0.18 10.72
C LYS A 91 -27.09 0.11 9.20
N GLY A 92 -26.44 -0.76 8.43
CA GLY A 92 -26.26 -0.60 6.99
C GLY A 92 -25.01 0.19 6.59
N ASN A 93 -24.03 0.37 7.49
CA ASN A 93 -22.73 0.95 7.12
C ASN A 93 -21.93 -0.05 6.27
N VAL A 94 -21.95 0.12 4.94
CA VAL A 94 -21.31 -0.78 3.97
C VAL A 94 -19.79 -0.92 4.20
N PRO A 95 -19.01 0.14 4.47
CA PRO A 95 -17.61 0.02 4.87
C PRO A 95 -17.36 -0.88 6.07
N ALA A 96 -18.16 -0.76 7.13
CA ALA A 96 -18.01 -1.58 8.34
C ALA A 96 -18.33 -3.05 8.06
N PHE A 97 -19.37 -3.31 7.27
CA PHE A 97 -19.71 -4.66 6.82
C PHE A 97 -18.59 -5.28 5.99
N LYS A 98 -18.02 -4.53 5.04
CA LYS A 98 -16.92 -4.99 4.18
C LYS A 98 -15.69 -5.37 5.01
N GLU A 99 -15.29 -4.53 5.98
CA GLU A 99 -14.16 -4.85 6.85
C GLU A 99 -14.43 -6.11 7.70
N LEU A 100 -15.65 -6.33 8.18
CA LEU A 100 -15.99 -7.59 8.88
C LEU A 100 -15.90 -8.81 7.96
N ALA A 101 -16.47 -8.71 6.76
CA ALA A 101 -16.44 -9.80 5.77
C ALA A 101 -15.01 -10.14 5.36
N ASP A 102 -14.21 -9.14 4.98
CA ASP A 102 -12.82 -9.32 4.55
C ASP A 102 -11.93 -9.94 5.65
N ARG A 103 -12.25 -9.69 6.93
CA ARG A 103 -11.50 -10.23 8.08
C ARG A 103 -12.01 -11.61 8.54
N GLY A 104 -13.30 -11.89 8.37
CA GLY A 104 -13.92 -13.16 8.78
C GLY A 104 -13.79 -14.25 7.72
N GLU A 105 -14.10 -13.92 6.47
CA GLU A 105 -14.12 -14.87 5.34
C GLU A 105 -12.86 -14.77 4.48
N GLY A 106 -12.10 -13.68 4.61
CA GLY A 106 -10.95 -13.38 3.77
C GLY A 106 -11.34 -12.51 2.56
N LYS A 107 -10.33 -11.97 1.90
CA LYS A 107 -10.53 -11.18 0.68
C LYS A 107 -10.73 -12.09 -0.51
N VAL A 108 -11.61 -11.68 -1.43
CA VAL A 108 -11.75 -12.32 -2.73
C VAL A 108 -10.41 -12.32 -3.45
N THR A 109 -9.97 -13.49 -3.91
CA THR A 109 -8.75 -13.62 -4.71
C THR A 109 -8.95 -12.95 -6.05
N GLU A 110 -8.18 -11.90 -6.32
CA GLU A 110 -8.15 -11.27 -7.63
C GLU A 110 -7.32 -12.11 -8.60
N GLU A 111 -7.91 -12.51 -9.72
CA GLU A 111 -7.17 -13.10 -10.83
C GLU A 111 -6.34 -12.00 -11.51
N LEU A 112 -5.12 -11.79 -11.03
CA LEU A 112 -4.17 -10.91 -11.70
C LEU A 112 -3.72 -11.57 -13.01
N ALA A 113 -4.28 -11.11 -14.12
CA ALA A 113 -3.79 -11.44 -15.46
C ALA A 113 -2.40 -10.79 -15.65
N ILE A 114 -1.34 -11.52 -15.26
CA ILE A 114 0.04 -11.09 -15.47
C ILE A 114 0.32 -11.18 -16.98
N LYS A 115 0.10 -10.07 -17.69
CA LYS A 115 0.55 -9.91 -19.08
C LYS A 115 2.03 -9.58 -19.06
N GLY A 116 2.87 -10.61 -19.12
CA GLY A 116 4.30 -10.47 -19.36
C GLY A 116 4.58 -10.43 -20.86
N GLU A 117 5.14 -9.32 -21.36
CA GLU A 117 5.76 -9.31 -22.68
C GLU A 117 7.13 -9.99 -22.56
N ILE A 118 7.23 -11.23 -23.02
CA ILE A 118 8.51 -11.94 -23.07
C ILE A 118 9.30 -11.33 -24.24
N THR A 119 10.28 -10.48 -23.93
CA THR A 119 11.23 -10.00 -24.93
C THR A 119 12.15 -11.16 -25.31
N ILE A 120 11.84 -11.84 -26.42
CA ILE A 120 12.68 -12.92 -26.94
C ILE A 120 13.98 -12.29 -27.46
N THR A 121 15.08 -12.48 -26.74
CA THR A 121 16.41 -12.09 -27.22
C THR A 121 16.83 -12.97 -28.40
N PRO A 122 17.60 -12.45 -29.38
CA PRO A 122 18.06 -13.21 -30.54
C PRO A 122 18.76 -14.54 -30.19
N ASP A 123 19.49 -14.57 -29.07
CA ASP A 123 20.21 -15.76 -28.59
C ASP A 123 19.28 -16.93 -28.25
N MET A 124 18.07 -16.65 -27.73
CA MET A 124 17.08 -17.68 -27.40
C MET A 124 16.51 -18.35 -28.66
N ARG A 125 16.38 -17.61 -29.77
CA ARG A 125 15.92 -18.18 -31.06
C ARG A 125 16.98 -19.06 -31.70
N ALA A 126 18.25 -18.67 -31.57
CA ALA A 126 19.38 -19.44 -32.10
C ALA A 126 19.50 -20.81 -31.40
N LEU A 127 19.34 -20.83 -30.08
CA LEU A 127 19.33 -22.08 -29.30
C LEU A 127 18.16 -23.00 -29.70
N ALA A 128 16.94 -22.46 -29.79
CA ALA A 128 15.77 -23.25 -30.18
C ALA A 128 15.89 -23.83 -31.61
N SER A 129 16.49 -23.08 -32.54
CA SER A 129 16.68 -23.53 -33.92
C SER A 129 17.72 -24.65 -34.02
N ARG A 130 18.75 -24.62 -33.16
CA ARG A 130 19.79 -25.64 -33.10
C ARG A 130 19.24 -26.95 -32.55
N GLU A 131 18.49 -26.91 -31.44
CA GLU A 131 17.86 -28.08 -30.85
C GLU A 131 16.90 -28.77 -31.85
N LEU A 132 16.15 -27.98 -32.62
CA LEU A 132 15.27 -28.51 -33.67
C LEU A 132 16.01 -29.22 -34.81
N LEU A 133 17.20 -28.75 -35.17
CA LEU A 133 18.03 -29.39 -36.20
C LEU A 133 18.63 -30.70 -35.70
N GLU A 134 19.12 -30.72 -34.46
CA GLU A 134 19.68 -31.93 -33.83
C GLU A 134 18.62 -33.04 -33.74
N VAL A 135 17.40 -32.74 -33.28
CA VAL A 135 16.28 -33.71 -33.25
C VAL A 135 15.93 -34.24 -34.64
N LYS A 136 15.94 -33.39 -35.66
CA LYS A 136 15.61 -33.78 -37.03
C LYS A 136 16.69 -34.66 -37.67
N GLU A 137 17.94 -34.46 -37.29
CA GLU A 137 19.06 -35.30 -37.71
C GLU A 137 18.98 -36.69 -37.06
N GLU A 138 18.67 -36.76 -35.77
CA GLU A 138 18.43 -38.04 -35.07
C GLU A 138 17.26 -38.82 -35.68
N GLU A 139 16.16 -38.15 -36.02
CA GLU A 139 15.02 -38.78 -36.70
C GLU A 139 15.38 -39.35 -38.08
N ARG A 140 16.29 -38.70 -38.82
CA ARG A 140 16.75 -39.20 -40.13
C ARG A 140 17.59 -40.46 -39.96
N LEU A 141 18.51 -40.46 -39.02
CA LEU A 141 19.37 -41.62 -38.74
C LEU A 141 18.56 -42.84 -38.29
N LEU A 142 17.52 -42.64 -37.48
CA LEU A 142 16.59 -43.71 -37.08
C LEU A 142 15.80 -44.28 -38.27
N LYS A 143 15.38 -43.43 -39.22
CA LYS A 143 14.69 -43.89 -40.43
C LYS A 143 15.60 -44.69 -41.37
N GLU A 144 16.83 -44.22 -41.59
CA GLU A 144 17.82 -44.90 -42.43
C GLU A 144 18.25 -46.25 -41.83
N GLY A 145 18.43 -46.32 -40.50
CA GLY A 145 18.72 -47.57 -39.79
C GLY A 145 17.58 -48.60 -39.85
N SER A 146 16.32 -48.16 -39.98
CA SER A 146 15.15 -49.06 -40.10
C SER A 146 14.96 -49.66 -41.50
N GLN A 147 15.50 -49.03 -42.55
CA GLN A 147 15.36 -49.50 -43.94
C GLN A 147 16.44 -50.50 -44.36
N GLY A 148 17.57 -50.58 -43.64
CA GLY A 148 18.65 -51.54 -43.91
C GLY A 148 18.49 -52.93 -43.26
N ALA A 149 17.40 -53.18 -42.53
CA ALA A 149 17.17 -54.44 -41.79
C ALA A 149 16.20 -55.41 -42.49
N THR A 150 15.82 -55.15 -43.75
CA THR A 150 14.83 -55.94 -44.52
C THR A 150 15.34 -56.45 -45.88
N GLU A 151 16.65 -56.59 -46.07
CA GLU A 151 17.25 -57.36 -47.18
C GLU A 151 18.02 -58.57 -46.64
#